data_AF-A0A2D6YDD2-F1
#
_entry.id   AF-A0A2D6YDD2-F1
#
_cell.length_a   1.000
_cell.length_b   1.000
_cell.length_c   1.000
_cell.angle_alpha   90.00
_cell.angle_beta   90.00
_cell.angle_gamma   90.00
#
_symmetry.space_group_name_H-M   'P 1'
#
loop_
_entity.id
_entity.type
_entity.pdbx_description
1 polymer ?
#
loop_
_entity_poly.entity_id
_entity_poly.type
_entity_poly.pdbx_seq_one_letter_code
_entity_poly.pdbx_strand_id
1 'polypeptide(L)'
;MKWLVCLTCLFCFVGCSSTKTTNKSDGDGIVRNQAMIEEALSYGAQSALSYYATRYNYILETGATKLDAIFDFRRLILNDNMLPPVIRQGGKNLSLDSPNTLRLSDRIIEIVTPARFVSVAPTWRDYLVMKINYPNLPVEHLRPSNEQEYKVWVLYTTKGWAQGKHQAYDLIKKRLAHLEVDFTGINLYYELLSQNMISAPQVGKANLGLTGNNKKIRLNDQIVRITANSDLKSDKYWEPVVVDNGTPKERVSPPENMASK
;
A
#
# COMPACT_ATOMS: atom_id res chain seq x y z
N MET A 1 23.30 -22.89 -34.46
CA MET A 1 23.27 -21.85 -35.52
C MET A 1 22.96 -20.53 -34.83
N LYS A 2 23.92 -19.71 -34.38
CA LYS A 2 24.87 -18.83 -35.11
C LYS A 2 24.20 -17.83 -36.07
N TRP A 3 23.97 -16.61 -35.56
CA TRP A 3 24.11 -15.25 -36.17
C TRP A 3 23.48 -14.27 -35.16
N LEU A 4 24.08 -13.27 -34.51
CA LEU A 4 25.17 -12.30 -34.74
C LEU A 4 24.95 -11.32 -35.90
N VAL A 5 25.41 -10.08 -35.65
CA VAL A 5 25.46 -8.85 -36.49
C VAL A 5 24.26 -7.92 -36.23
N CYS A 6 24.34 -6.86 -35.41
CA CYS A 6 25.22 -5.67 -35.41
C CYS A 6 25.04 -4.79 -36.66
N LEU A 7 24.35 -3.65 -36.55
CA LEU A 7 24.75 -2.46 -37.33
C LEU A 7 24.24 -1.17 -36.68
N THR A 8 25.20 -0.46 -36.09
CA THR A 8 25.19 0.98 -35.90
C THR A 8 25.01 1.69 -37.25
N CYS A 9 24.09 2.65 -37.32
CA CYS A 9 24.06 3.68 -38.36
C CYS A 9 23.91 5.04 -37.66
N LEU A 10 25.03 5.73 -37.48
CA LEU A 10 25.55 6.79 -38.35
C LEU A 10 24.86 8.13 -38.05
N PHE A 11 25.53 8.91 -37.22
CA PHE A 11 25.48 10.37 -37.25
C PHE A 11 25.76 10.84 -38.67
N CYS A 12 24.76 11.42 -39.33
CA CYS A 12 24.96 12.32 -40.45
C CYS A 12 24.41 13.69 -40.06
N PHE A 13 25.33 14.62 -39.83
CA PHE A 13 25.07 16.04 -39.95
C PHE A 13 24.55 16.33 -41.35
N VAL A 14 23.34 16.88 -41.44
CA VAL A 14 22.96 17.74 -42.57
C VAL A 14 22.54 19.07 -41.98
N GLY A 15 23.48 20.02 -42.04
CA GLY A 15 23.16 21.42 -41.90
C GLY A 15 22.33 21.86 -43.10
N CYS A 16 21.11 22.30 -42.83
CA CYS A 16 20.36 23.15 -43.75
C CYS A 16 20.15 24.47 -43.03
N SER A 17 20.97 25.47 -43.39
CA SER A 17 20.81 26.84 -42.97
C SER A 17 19.53 27.40 -43.58
N SER A 18 18.47 27.48 -42.79
CA SER A 18 17.33 28.35 -43.09
C SER A 18 17.42 29.55 -42.16
N THR A 19 17.95 30.65 -42.69
CA THR A 19 17.78 31.98 -42.11
C THR A 19 16.30 32.33 -42.19
N LYS A 20 15.55 31.96 -41.16
CA LYS A 20 14.27 32.61 -40.83
C LYS A 20 14.50 33.41 -39.58
N THR A 21 14.53 34.71 -39.74
CA THR A 21 14.37 35.72 -38.70
C THR A 21 13.03 35.45 -38.02
N THR A 22 13.02 34.59 -37.00
CA THR A 22 11.89 34.40 -36.11
C THR A 22 12.10 35.31 -34.91
N ASN A 23 11.11 36.16 -34.64
CA ASN A 23 11.00 36.91 -33.40
C ASN A 23 11.18 35.95 -32.22
N LYS A 24 12.37 35.97 -31.61
CA LYS A 24 12.82 35.05 -30.57
C LYS A 24 12.25 35.41 -29.17
N SER A 25 11.45 36.48 -29.08
CA SER A 25 10.89 37.01 -27.82
C SER A 25 9.60 36.33 -27.38
N ASP A 26 8.73 35.94 -28.32
CA ASP A 26 7.35 35.59 -27.96
C ASP A 26 7.22 34.11 -27.56
N GLY A 27 7.97 33.21 -28.22
CA GLY A 27 7.95 31.78 -27.91
C GLY A 27 8.58 31.44 -26.54
N ASP A 28 9.65 32.13 -26.17
CA ASP A 28 10.36 31.93 -24.89
C ASP A 28 9.49 32.41 -23.71
N GLY A 29 8.81 33.54 -23.87
CA GLY A 29 7.86 34.06 -22.88
C GLY A 29 6.65 33.13 -22.65
N ILE A 30 6.12 32.51 -23.72
CA ILE A 30 4.99 31.56 -23.61
C ILE A 30 5.42 30.30 -22.86
N VAL A 31 6.59 29.73 -23.17
CA VAL A 31 7.11 28.53 -22.49
C VAL A 31 7.38 28.82 -21.02
N ARG A 32 7.99 29.96 -20.68
CA ARG A 32 8.19 30.36 -19.28
C ARG A 32 6.87 30.55 -18.54
N ASN A 33 5.89 31.20 -19.16
CA ASN A 33 4.58 31.42 -18.53
C ASN A 33 3.88 30.10 -18.23
N GLN A 34 3.92 29.15 -19.16
CA GLN A 34 3.36 27.82 -18.93
C GLN A 34 4.10 27.08 -17.82
N ALA A 35 5.43 27.13 -17.80
CA ALA A 35 6.24 26.54 -16.73
C ALA A 35 5.95 27.18 -15.36
N MET A 36 5.75 28.49 -15.30
CA MET A 36 5.34 29.20 -14.08
C MET A 36 3.95 28.73 -13.60
N ILE A 37 3.01 28.55 -14.52
CA ILE A 37 1.66 28.05 -14.20
C ILE A 37 1.72 26.63 -13.63
N GLU A 38 2.50 25.75 -14.25
CA GLU A 38 2.70 24.37 -13.80
C GLU A 38 3.38 24.31 -12.43
N GLU A 39 4.38 25.15 -12.21
CA GLU A 39 5.07 25.27 -10.92
C GLU A 39 4.13 25.79 -9.83
N ALA A 40 3.33 26.83 -10.12
CA ALA A 40 2.33 27.36 -9.20
C ALA A 40 1.29 26.29 -8.80
N LEU A 41 0.80 25.53 -9.78
CA LEU A 41 -0.15 24.45 -9.57
C LEU A 41 0.47 23.34 -8.72
N SER A 42 1.67 22.88 -9.08
CA SER A 42 2.40 21.84 -8.35
C SER A 42 2.69 22.26 -6.90
N TYR A 43 3.21 23.47 -6.71
CA TYR A 43 3.48 24.04 -5.39
C TYR A 43 2.21 24.14 -4.53
N GLY A 44 1.10 24.61 -5.10
CA GLY A 44 -0.19 24.68 -4.43
C GLY A 44 -0.72 23.29 -4.02
N ALA A 45 -0.61 22.30 -4.91
CA ALA A 45 -1.04 20.93 -4.65
C ALA A 45 -0.21 20.25 -3.54
N GLN A 46 1.12 20.36 -3.61
CA GLN A 46 2.02 19.82 -2.59
C GLN A 46 1.82 20.52 -1.22
N SER A 47 1.62 21.84 -1.23
CA SER A 47 1.30 22.62 -0.02
C SER A 47 0.02 22.10 0.63
N ALA A 48 -1.05 21.96 -0.14
CA ALA A 48 -2.31 21.41 0.37
C ALA A 48 -2.15 20.01 0.93
N LEU A 49 -1.48 19.12 0.19
CA LEU A 49 -1.24 17.75 0.62
C LEU A 49 -0.49 17.70 1.96
N SER A 50 0.58 18.49 2.12
CA SER A 50 1.34 18.58 3.38
C SER A 50 0.48 19.10 4.54
N TYR A 51 -0.37 20.10 4.30
CA TYR A 51 -1.27 20.68 5.29
C TYR A 51 -2.32 19.66 5.76
N TYR A 52 -2.99 18.99 4.82
CA TYR A 52 -4.01 18.00 5.15
C TYR A 52 -3.40 16.74 5.78
N ALA A 53 -2.21 16.30 5.33
CA ALA A 53 -1.48 15.20 5.96
C ALA A 53 -1.13 15.51 7.42
N THR A 54 -0.62 16.71 7.69
CA THR A 54 -0.28 17.16 9.05
C THR A 54 -1.52 17.17 9.95
N ARG A 55 -2.61 17.78 9.47
CA ARG A 55 -3.87 17.85 10.22
C ARG A 55 -4.46 16.47 10.46
N TYR A 56 -4.40 15.58 9.47
CA TYR A 56 -4.88 14.20 9.58
C TYR A 56 -4.07 13.41 10.61
N ASN A 57 -2.73 13.47 10.55
CA ASN A 57 -1.87 12.81 11.53
C ASN A 57 -2.14 13.34 12.95
N TYR A 58 -2.35 14.65 13.12
CA TYR A 58 -2.73 15.22 14.41
C TYR A 58 -4.04 14.61 14.93
N ILE A 59 -5.08 14.52 14.08
CA ILE A 59 -6.36 13.90 14.46
C ILE A 59 -6.17 12.42 14.85
N LEU A 60 -5.37 11.67 14.10
CA LEU A 60 -5.06 10.27 14.44
C LEU A 60 -4.41 10.14 15.82
N GLU A 61 -3.41 10.98 16.10
CA GLU A 61 -2.72 10.94 17.39
C GLU A 61 -3.63 11.37 18.55
N THR A 62 -4.56 12.31 18.35
CA THR A 62 -5.58 12.63 19.38
C THR A 62 -6.49 11.43 19.71
N GLY A 63 -6.69 10.53 18.75
CA GLY A 63 -7.47 9.30 18.90
C GLY A 63 -6.63 8.03 19.16
N ALA A 64 -5.32 8.16 19.40
CA ALA A 64 -4.38 7.05 19.38
C ALA A 64 -4.80 5.88 20.28
N THR A 65 -5.14 6.15 21.54
CA THR A 65 -5.54 5.12 22.51
C THR A 65 -6.75 4.30 22.04
N LYS A 66 -7.72 4.95 21.38
CA LYS A 66 -8.89 4.26 20.84
C LYS A 66 -8.51 3.41 19.63
N LEU A 67 -7.62 3.90 18.76
CA LEU A 67 -7.13 3.15 17.62
C LEU A 67 -6.28 1.95 18.04
N ASP A 68 -5.44 2.11 19.08
CA ASP A 68 -4.65 1.01 19.67
C ASP A 68 -5.55 -0.09 20.24
N ALA A 69 -6.69 0.28 20.84
CA ALA A 69 -7.65 -0.68 21.39
C ALA A 69 -8.48 -1.40 20.31
N ILE A 70 -8.82 -0.71 19.22
CA ILE A 70 -9.63 -1.28 18.12
C ILE A 70 -8.77 -2.17 17.21
N PHE A 71 -7.58 -1.70 16.83
CA PHE A 71 -6.70 -2.34 15.85
C PHE A 71 -5.48 -3.00 16.52
N ASP A 72 -5.73 -3.95 17.43
CA ASP A 72 -4.67 -4.65 18.17
C ASP A 72 -4.14 -5.88 17.41
N PHE A 73 -3.28 -5.66 16.42
CA PHE A 73 -2.65 -6.74 15.63
C PHE A 73 -1.77 -7.67 16.46
N ARG A 74 -1.30 -7.26 17.64
CA ARG A 74 -0.45 -8.11 18.50
C ARG A 74 -1.17 -9.38 18.93
N ARG A 75 -2.50 -9.31 19.08
CA ARG A 75 -3.36 -10.46 19.41
C ARG A 75 -3.62 -11.38 18.23
N LEU A 76 -3.33 -10.91 17.02
CA LEU A 76 -3.58 -11.61 15.77
C LEU A 76 -2.30 -12.21 15.17
N ILE A 77 -1.17 -12.13 15.86
CA ILE A 77 0.07 -12.72 15.39
C ILE A 77 0.13 -14.20 15.78
N LEU A 78 0.59 -15.02 14.84
CA LEU A 78 0.90 -16.42 15.08
C LEU A 78 2.25 -16.55 15.81
N ASN A 79 2.50 -17.73 16.36
CA ASN A 79 3.78 -18.08 16.95
C ASN A 79 4.97 -17.74 16.03
N ASP A 80 6.14 -17.54 16.62
CA ASP A 80 7.38 -17.17 15.91
C ASP A 80 7.31 -15.82 15.17
N ASN A 81 6.52 -14.88 15.70
CA ASN A 81 6.29 -13.54 15.14
C ASN A 81 5.85 -13.58 13.67
N MET A 82 4.90 -14.44 13.36
CA MET A 82 4.38 -14.59 12.01
C MET A 82 3.04 -13.89 11.87
N LEU A 83 2.95 -12.97 10.92
CA LEU A 83 1.68 -12.38 10.54
C LEU A 83 0.87 -13.42 9.75
N PRO A 84 -0.40 -13.67 10.12
CA PRO A 84 -1.27 -14.57 9.37
C PRO A 84 -1.48 -14.11 7.92
N PRO A 85 -1.98 -15.00 7.04
CA PRO A 85 -2.40 -14.57 5.72
C PRO A 85 -3.62 -13.64 5.81
N VAL A 86 -3.72 -12.72 4.86
CA VAL A 86 -4.89 -11.84 4.71
C VAL A 86 -5.85 -12.51 3.74
N ILE A 87 -7.07 -12.77 4.21
CA ILE A 87 -8.11 -13.43 3.42
C ILE A 87 -9.12 -12.39 2.95
N ARG A 88 -9.52 -12.47 1.68
CA ARG A 88 -10.63 -11.69 1.15
C ARG A 88 -11.82 -12.60 0.89
N GLN A 89 -12.99 -12.11 1.27
CA GLN A 89 -14.25 -12.72 0.94
C GLN A 89 -15.06 -11.85 -0.02
N GLY A 90 -15.44 -12.41 -1.16
CA GLY A 90 -16.47 -11.88 -2.04
C GLY A 90 -17.83 -12.49 -1.72
N GLY A 91 -18.90 -11.70 -1.88
CA GLY A 91 -20.28 -12.17 -1.80
C GLY A 91 -20.76 -12.85 -3.09
N LYS A 92 -22.08 -12.89 -3.28
CA LYS A 92 -22.71 -13.46 -4.47
C LYS A 92 -22.12 -12.84 -5.73
N ASN A 93 -21.48 -13.67 -6.54
CA ASN A 93 -20.87 -13.28 -7.80
C ASN A 93 -21.56 -14.00 -8.96
N LEU A 94 -21.86 -13.23 -10.00
CA LEU A 94 -22.25 -13.75 -11.31
C LEU A 94 -21.18 -13.28 -12.29
N SER A 95 -20.35 -14.22 -12.76
CA SER A 95 -19.34 -13.93 -13.76
C SER A 95 -19.65 -14.66 -15.06
N LEU A 96 -19.47 -13.96 -16.19
CA LEU A 96 -19.47 -14.59 -17.50
C LEU A 96 -18.07 -15.15 -17.74
N ASP A 97 -17.91 -16.48 -17.62
CA ASP A 97 -16.62 -17.13 -17.88
C ASP A 97 -16.33 -17.23 -19.37
N SER A 98 -17.38 -17.41 -20.17
CA SER A 98 -17.35 -17.47 -21.63
C SER A 98 -18.68 -16.96 -22.20
N PRO A 99 -18.78 -16.61 -23.50
CA PRO A 99 -20.03 -16.12 -24.09
C PRO A 99 -21.26 -17.00 -23.83
N ASN A 100 -21.05 -18.29 -23.56
CA ASN A 100 -22.11 -19.28 -23.31
C ASN A 100 -22.04 -19.89 -21.90
N THR A 101 -21.25 -19.34 -20.97
CA THR A 101 -21.09 -19.89 -19.61
C THR A 101 -21.17 -18.81 -18.56
N LEU A 102 -22.23 -18.88 -17.75
CA LEU A 102 -22.38 -18.09 -16.53
C LEU A 102 -21.94 -18.92 -15.33
N ARG A 103 -21.03 -18.37 -14.52
CA ARG A 103 -20.62 -18.91 -13.23
C ARG A 103 -21.31 -18.12 -12.12
N LEU A 104 -22.04 -18.85 -11.28
CA LEU A 104 -22.66 -18.32 -10.08
C LEU A 104 -21.91 -18.84 -8.86
N SER A 105 -21.64 -17.98 -7.90
CA SER A 105 -21.01 -18.38 -6.64
C SER A 105 -21.58 -17.55 -5.50
N ASP A 106 -21.98 -18.20 -4.41
CA ASP A 106 -22.54 -17.46 -3.25
C ASP A 106 -21.47 -16.76 -2.41
N ARG A 107 -20.27 -17.34 -2.37
CA ARG A 107 -19.11 -16.82 -1.63
C ARG A 107 -17.84 -17.16 -2.38
N ILE A 108 -16.93 -16.20 -2.49
CA ILE A 108 -15.58 -16.39 -3.01
C ILE A 108 -14.62 -16.13 -1.86
N ILE A 109 -13.68 -17.03 -1.62
CA ILE A 109 -12.64 -16.87 -0.60
C ILE A 109 -11.29 -16.90 -1.32
N GLU A 110 -10.44 -15.93 -1.01
CA GLU A 110 -9.14 -15.77 -1.66
C GLU A 110 -8.09 -15.36 -0.64
N ILE A 111 -6.90 -15.95 -0.74
CA ILE A 111 -5.73 -15.53 0.02
C ILE A 111 -5.07 -14.38 -0.75
N VAL A 112 -5.20 -13.14 -0.24
CA VAL A 112 -4.66 -11.94 -0.90
C VAL A 112 -3.18 -11.77 -0.59
N THR A 113 -2.81 -11.98 0.67
CA THR A 113 -1.43 -11.86 1.14
C THR A 113 -1.07 -13.13 1.91
N PRO A 114 0.02 -13.83 1.57
CA PRO A 114 0.44 -15.02 2.30
C PRO A 114 1.00 -14.66 3.69
N ALA A 115 1.08 -15.67 4.56
CA ALA A 115 1.73 -15.52 5.87
C ALA A 115 3.21 -15.13 5.73
N ARG A 116 3.70 -14.29 6.65
CA ARG A 116 5.10 -13.82 6.62
C ARG A 116 5.62 -13.51 8.01
N PHE A 117 6.92 -13.68 8.20
CA PHE A 117 7.59 -13.25 9.43
C PHE A 117 7.66 -11.72 9.51
N VAL A 118 7.44 -11.19 10.71
CA VAL A 118 7.58 -9.78 11.04
C VAL A 118 8.47 -9.65 12.27
N SER A 119 9.32 -8.62 12.33
CA SER A 119 10.12 -8.38 13.54
C SER A 119 9.26 -7.86 14.70
N VAL A 120 8.25 -7.03 14.36
CA VAL A 120 7.31 -6.42 15.29
C VAL A 120 5.93 -6.46 14.63
N ALA A 121 4.89 -6.59 15.45
CA ALA A 121 3.52 -6.51 14.96
C ALA A 121 3.26 -5.17 14.26
N PRO A 122 2.60 -5.17 13.09
CA PRO A 122 2.14 -3.93 12.50
C PRO A 122 1.14 -3.26 13.43
N THR A 123 1.02 -1.94 13.33
CA THR A 123 0.09 -1.12 14.10
C THR A 123 -0.75 -0.30 13.13
N TRP A 124 -1.85 0.29 13.60
CA TRP A 124 -2.63 1.21 12.77
C TRP A 124 -1.77 2.38 12.24
N ARG A 125 -0.66 2.73 12.89
CA ARG A 125 0.25 3.79 12.44
C ARG A 125 0.93 3.44 11.13
N ASP A 126 1.30 2.18 10.93
CA ASP A 126 1.92 1.71 9.69
C ASP A 126 1.00 1.85 8.47
N TYR A 127 -0.31 1.86 8.70
CA TYR A 127 -1.34 2.01 7.67
C TYR A 127 -1.79 3.47 7.49
N LEU A 128 -2.16 4.12 8.59
CA LEU A 128 -2.88 5.39 8.54
C LEU A 128 -1.92 6.58 8.49
N VAL A 129 -0.79 6.56 9.20
CA VAL A 129 0.08 7.74 9.28
C VAL A 129 0.61 8.10 7.89
N MET A 130 0.44 9.37 7.54
CA MET A 130 0.92 9.91 6.28
C MET A 130 2.32 10.48 6.45
N LYS A 131 3.24 10.14 5.54
CA LYS A 131 4.52 10.84 5.44
C LYS A 131 4.27 12.27 4.98
N ILE A 132 4.74 13.24 5.77
CA ILE A 132 4.63 14.66 5.44
C ILE A 132 5.87 15.04 4.63
N ASN A 133 5.66 15.55 3.42
CA ASN A 133 6.71 16.17 2.61
C ASN A 133 6.28 17.61 2.35
N TYR A 134 7.04 18.57 2.86
CA TYR A 134 6.81 19.97 2.58
C TYR A 134 7.34 20.32 1.19
N PRO A 135 6.61 21.11 0.39
CA PRO A 135 7.11 21.56 -0.91
C PRO A 135 8.35 22.43 -0.72
N ASN A 136 9.31 22.27 -1.63
CA ASN A 136 10.41 23.23 -1.75
C ASN A 136 9.86 24.55 -2.28
N LEU A 137 10.58 25.64 -1.99
CA LEU A 137 10.25 26.93 -2.58
C LEU A 137 10.34 26.86 -4.12
N PRO A 138 9.44 27.52 -4.85
CA PRO A 138 9.50 27.58 -6.30
C PRO A 138 10.82 28.14 -6.79
N VAL A 139 11.29 27.61 -7.92
CA VAL A 139 12.55 28.04 -8.53
C VAL A 139 12.49 29.53 -8.87
N GLU A 140 13.58 30.25 -8.58
CA GLU A 140 13.61 31.71 -8.63
C GLU A 140 13.18 32.30 -9.98
N HIS A 141 13.61 31.70 -11.09
CA HIS A 141 13.27 32.15 -12.45
C HIS A 141 11.80 31.89 -12.86
N LEU A 142 11.07 31.06 -12.12
CA LEU A 142 9.63 30.81 -12.31
C LEU A 142 8.77 31.64 -11.35
N ARG A 143 9.36 32.51 -10.54
CA ARG A 143 8.59 33.39 -9.67
C ARG A 143 7.94 34.52 -10.48
N PRO A 144 6.73 34.97 -10.08
CA PRO A 144 6.06 36.08 -10.74
C PRO A 144 6.89 37.35 -10.58
N SER A 145 7.19 38.03 -11.69
CA SER A 145 8.01 39.25 -11.69
C SER A 145 7.18 40.53 -11.73
N ASN A 146 5.93 40.45 -12.19
CA ASN A 146 5.02 41.59 -12.32
C ASN A 146 3.65 41.28 -11.70
N GLU A 147 2.80 42.31 -11.58
CA GLU A 147 1.47 42.18 -10.96
C GLU A 147 0.53 41.23 -11.73
N GLN A 148 0.64 41.18 -13.06
CA GLN A 148 -0.19 40.32 -13.90
C GLN A 148 0.17 38.83 -13.70
N GLU A 149 1.46 38.52 -13.71
CA GLU A 149 2.00 37.19 -13.40
C GLU A 149 1.65 36.78 -11.98
N TYR A 150 1.69 37.70 -11.01
CA TYR A 150 1.30 37.42 -9.64
C TYR A 150 -0.18 37.00 -9.54
N LYS A 151 -1.09 37.69 -10.26
CA LYS A 151 -2.50 37.32 -10.32
C LYS A 151 -2.70 35.91 -10.90
N VAL A 152 -1.96 35.58 -11.96
CA VAL A 152 -1.98 34.23 -12.57
C VAL A 152 -1.42 33.19 -11.59
N TRP A 153 -0.28 33.48 -10.95
CA TRP A 153 0.35 32.61 -9.96
C TRP A 153 -0.60 32.26 -8.81
N VAL A 154 -1.25 33.27 -8.23
CA VAL A 154 -2.21 33.07 -7.13
C VAL A 154 -3.39 32.21 -7.61
N LEU A 155 -3.95 32.50 -8.79
CA LEU A 155 -5.05 31.72 -9.35
C LEU A 155 -4.70 30.23 -9.50
N TYR A 156 -3.56 29.92 -10.10
CA TYR A 156 -3.15 28.53 -10.33
C TYR A 156 -2.66 27.84 -9.06
N THR A 157 -2.07 28.57 -8.12
CA THR A 157 -1.76 28.05 -6.78
C THR A 157 -3.05 27.67 -6.05
N THR A 158 -4.10 28.49 -6.10
CA THR A 158 -5.40 28.15 -5.50
C THR A 158 -6.05 26.94 -6.18
N LYS A 159 -5.95 26.83 -7.51
CA LYS A 159 -6.41 25.62 -8.24
C LYS A 159 -5.63 24.38 -7.82
N GLY A 160 -4.30 24.48 -7.74
CA GLY A 160 -3.43 23.41 -7.25
C GLY A 160 -3.79 23.00 -5.83
N TRP A 161 -4.05 23.95 -4.94
CA TRP A 161 -4.47 23.69 -3.56
C TRP A 161 -5.76 22.86 -3.50
N ALA A 162 -6.77 23.20 -4.30
CA ALA A 162 -8.01 22.44 -4.38
C ALA A 162 -7.76 21.00 -4.87
N GLN A 163 -6.91 20.81 -5.87
CA GLN A 163 -6.52 19.48 -6.35
C GLN A 163 -5.76 18.68 -5.29
N GLY A 164 -4.79 19.29 -4.61
CA GLY A 164 -4.04 18.65 -3.53
C GLY A 164 -4.91 18.25 -2.34
N LYS A 165 -5.98 19.03 -2.04
CA LYS A 165 -7.00 18.64 -1.06
C LYS A 165 -7.72 17.35 -1.47
N HIS A 166 -8.19 17.25 -2.72
CA HIS A 166 -8.85 16.04 -3.22
C HIS A 166 -7.91 14.84 -3.18
N GLN A 167 -6.67 15.02 -3.65
CA GLN A 167 -5.63 13.98 -3.61
C GLN A 167 -5.37 13.50 -2.18
N ALA A 168 -5.32 14.40 -1.19
CA ALA A 168 -5.13 14.04 0.20
C ALA A 168 -6.27 13.14 0.71
N TYR A 169 -7.52 13.47 0.39
CA TYR A 169 -8.68 12.67 0.81
C TYR A 169 -8.72 11.30 0.13
N ASP A 170 -8.40 11.22 -1.16
CA ASP A 170 -8.31 9.93 -1.85
C ASP A 170 -7.24 9.03 -1.24
N LEU A 171 -6.09 9.62 -0.88
CA LEU A 171 -5.01 8.91 -0.20
C LEU A 171 -5.42 8.42 1.19
N ILE A 172 -6.11 9.25 1.98
CA ILE A 172 -6.64 8.86 3.29
C ILE A 172 -7.65 7.71 3.15
N LYS A 173 -8.58 7.80 2.20
CA LYS A 173 -9.56 6.75 1.93
C LYS A 173 -8.90 5.44 1.55
N LYS A 174 -7.88 5.48 0.69
CA LYS A 174 -7.12 4.29 0.28
C LYS A 174 -6.39 3.65 1.46
N ARG A 175 -5.77 4.45 2.34
CA ARG A 175 -5.07 3.97 3.54
C ARG A 175 -6.03 3.30 4.52
N LEU A 176 -7.19 3.92 4.75
CA LEU A 176 -8.22 3.35 5.61
C LEU A 176 -8.73 2.01 5.05
N ALA A 177 -9.02 1.96 3.74
CA ALA A 177 -9.46 0.73 3.09
C ALA A 177 -8.40 -0.38 3.20
N HIS A 178 -7.11 -0.04 3.08
CA HIS A 178 -6.04 -1.02 3.25
C HIS A 178 -5.98 -1.58 4.68
N LEU A 179 -6.09 -0.73 5.69
CA LEU A 179 -6.17 -1.15 7.09
C LEU A 179 -7.36 -2.08 7.33
N GLU A 180 -8.54 -1.70 6.82
CA GLU A 180 -9.77 -2.45 6.98
C GLU A 180 -9.68 -3.83 6.33
N VAL A 181 -9.20 -3.90 5.09
CA VAL A 181 -9.01 -5.16 4.35
C VAL A 181 -8.05 -6.10 5.09
N ASP A 182 -6.89 -5.60 5.52
CA ASP A 182 -5.89 -6.42 6.22
C ASP A 182 -6.41 -6.90 7.57
N PHE A 183 -6.99 -6.00 8.38
CA PHE A 183 -7.46 -6.34 9.73
C PHE A 183 -8.65 -7.31 9.68
N THR A 184 -9.65 -7.03 8.84
CA THR A 184 -10.81 -7.93 8.69
C THR A 184 -10.42 -9.25 8.03
N GLY A 185 -9.50 -9.22 7.08
CA GLY A 185 -9.03 -10.42 6.39
C GLY A 185 -8.22 -11.36 7.29
N ILE A 186 -7.45 -10.82 8.24
CA ILE A 186 -6.79 -11.63 9.26
C ILE A 186 -7.81 -12.22 10.26
N ASN A 187 -8.84 -11.47 10.66
CA ASN A 187 -9.89 -12.03 11.51
C ASN A 187 -10.63 -13.17 10.80
N LEU A 188 -10.93 -12.98 9.50
CA LEU A 188 -11.54 -14.01 8.66
C LEU A 188 -10.66 -15.27 8.56
N TYR A 189 -9.32 -15.13 8.53
CA TYR A 189 -8.42 -16.28 8.59
C TYR A 189 -8.69 -17.15 9.83
N TYR A 190 -8.82 -16.54 11.01
CA TYR A 190 -9.12 -17.30 12.23
C TYR A 190 -10.49 -17.97 12.21
N GLU A 191 -11.51 -17.31 11.64
CA GLU A 191 -12.83 -17.92 11.45
C GLU A 191 -12.74 -19.16 10.56
N LEU A 192 -12.08 -19.05 9.41
CA LEU A 192 -11.90 -20.16 8.47
C LEU A 192 -11.02 -21.27 9.04
N LEU A 193 -10.04 -20.93 9.87
CA LEU A 193 -9.18 -21.89 10.55
C LEU A 193 -10.00 -22.71 11.56
N SER A 194 -10.89 -22.06 12.31
CA SER A 194 -11.79 -22.74 13.25
C SER A 194 -12.80 -23.66 12.56
N GLN A 195 -13.16 -23.34 11.31
CA GLN A 195 -14.02 -24.14 10.44
C GLN A 195 -13.26 -25.20 9.64
N ASN A 196 -11.94 -25.32 9.86
CA ASN A 196 -11.05 -26.21 9.14
C ASN A 196 -11.10 -26.02 7.60
N MET A 197 -11.41 -24.80 7.13
CA MET A 197 -11.46 -24.41 5.72
C MET A 197 -10.11 -23.95 5.16
N ILE A 198 -9.17 -23.60 6.03
CA ILE A 198 -7.81 -23.16 5.68
C ILE A 198 -6.78 -23.88 6.55
N SER A 199 -5.59 -24.15 6.01
CA SER A 199 -4.46 -24.69 6.79
C SER A 199 -3.67 -23.58 7.49
N ALA A 200 -3.16 -23.87 8.69
CA ALA A 200 -2.18 -23.03 9.34
C ALA A 200 -0.82 -23.15 8.63
N PRO A 201 -0.05 -22.05 8.50
CA PRO A 201 1.27 -22.09 7.90
C PRO A 201 2.21 -22.94 8.75
N GLN A 202 3.08 -23.72 8.10
CA GLN A 202 4.02 -24.61 8.77
C GLN A 202 5.40 -23.98 8.81
N VAL A 203 6.05 -24.08 9.97
CA VAL A 203 7.36 -23.49 10.23
C VAL A 203 8.37 -24.59 10.57
N GLY A 204 9.49 -24.59 9.84
CA GLY A 204 10.66 -25.42 10.13
C GLY A 204 11.73 -24.60 10.85
N LYS A 205 12.32 -25.18 11.90
CA LYS A 205 13.43 -24.59 12.66
C LYS A 205 14.67 -25.45 12.55
N ALA A 206 15.83 -24.83 12.30
CA ALA A 206 17.12 -25.50 12.23
C ALA A 206 18.13 -24.78 13.13
N ASN A 207 18.70 -25.50 14.10
CA ASN A 207 19.72 -24.99 15.00
C ASN A 207 21.10 -25.25 14.38
N LEU A 208 21.84 -24.19 14.08
CA LEU A 208 23.17 -24.27 13.49
C LEU A 208 24.30 -24.15 14.53
N GLY A 209 23.97 -23.74 15.77
CA GLY A 209 24.92 -23.67 16.88
C GLY A 209 25.90 -22.51 16.71
N LEU A 210 27.16 -22.79 16.40
CA LEU A 210 28.20 -21.78 16.17
C LEU A 210 28.43 -21.62 14.67
N THR A 211 28.06 -20.46 14.11
CA THR A 211 28.34 -20.15 12.70
C THR A 211 29.17 -18.88 12.60
N GLY A 212 30.06 -18.78 11.62
CA GLY A 212 30.89 -17.59 11.49
C GLY A 212 32.11 -17.73 10.60
N ASN A 213 32.84 -16.64 10.49
CA ASN A 213 34.16 -16.56 9.87
C ASN A 213 35.10 -15.74 10.79
N ASN A 214 36.34 -15.53 10.35
CA ASN A 214 37.37 -14.81 11.12
C ASN A 214 37.01 -13.36 11.48
N LYS A 215 35.93 -12.77 10.92
CA LYS A 215 35.48 -11.40 11.20
C LYS A 215 34.15 -11.33 11.96
N LYS A 216 33.35 -12.40 11.96
CA LYS A 216 32.03 -12.41 12.61
C LYS A 216 31.64 -13.83 13.00
N ILE A 217 31.25 -13.99 14.26
CA ILE A 217 30.71 -15.22 14.82
C ILE A 217 29.27 -14.97 15.29
N ARG A 218 28.39 -15.93 15.07
CA ARG A 218 27.04 -16.04 15.62
C ARG A 218 27.03 -17.19 16.61
N LEU A 219 26.63 -16.90 17.85
CA LEU A 219 26.45 -17.87 18.91
C LEU A 219 24.96 -18.28 18.93
N ASN A 220 24.69 -19.58 19.09
CA ASN A 220 23.34 -20.14 19.09
C ASN A 220 22.53 -19.74 17.84
N ASP A 221 23.15 -19.82 16.67
CA ASP A 221 22.52 -19.47 15.41
C ASP A 221 21.36 -20.43 15.08
N GLN A 222 20.20 -19.86 14.77
CA GLN A 222 18.98 -20.60 14.45
C GLN A 222 18.35 -20.00 13.19
N ILE A 223 17.90 -20.88 12.28
CA ILE A 223 17.15 -20.49 11.10
C ILE A 223 15.72 -20.97 11.26
N VAL A 224 14.78 -20.04 11.04
CA VAL A 224 13.34 -20.30 11.03
C VAL A 224 12.81 -19.99 9.64
N ARG A 225 12.07 -20.92 9.03
CA ARG A 225 11.54 -20.77 7.68
C ARG A 225 10.10 -21.30 7.58
N ILE A 226 9.25 -20.63 6.82
CA ILE A 226 7.95 -21.17 6.42
C ILE A 226 8.19 -22.30 5.41
N THR A 227 7.87 -23.53 5.81
CA THR A 227 8.01 -24.73 4.98
C THR A 227 6.77 -24.99 4.12
N ALA A 228 5.60 -24.56 4.59
CA ALA A 228 4.35 -24.58 3.83
C ALA A 228 3.49 -23.36 4.17
N ASN A 229 2.90 -22.75 3.13
CA ASN A 229 1.96 -21.64 3.30
C ASN A 229 0.58 -22.14 3.72
N SER A 230 -0.29 -21.21 4.10
CA SER A 230 -1.71 -21.48 4.26
C SER A 230 -2.36 -21.70 2.90
N ASP A 231 -3.17 -22.76 2.80
CA ASP A 231 -3.93 -23.13 1.62
C ASP A 231 -5.39 -23.42 2.00
N LEU A 232 -6.30 -23.10 1.10
CA LEU A 232 -7.72 -23.45 1.26
C LEU A 232 -7.91 -24.96 1.09
N LYS A 233 -8.62 -25.57 2.03
CA LYS A 233 -8.88 -27.01 2.06
C LYS A 233 -10.13 -27.36 1.26
N SER A 234 -10.18 -28.60 0.75
CA SER A 234 -11.39 -29.15 0.13
C SER A 234 -12.54 -29.21 1.15
N ASP A 235 -13.76 -29.04 0.63
CA ASP A 235 -15.05 -29.20 1.30
C ASP A 235 -15.16 -30.39 2.28
N LYS A 236 -14.54 -31.53 1.95
CA LYS A 236 -14.56 -32.75 2.78
C LYS A 236 -14.06 -32.57 4.22
N TYR A 237 -13.27 -31.53 4.46
CA TYR A 237 -12.67 -31.26 5.75
C TYR A 237 -13.36 -30.12 6.50
N TRP A 238 -14.40 -29.51 5.92
CA TRP A 238 -15.04 -28.32 6.49
C TRP A 238 -15.94 -28.69 7.66
N GLU A 239 -15.84 -27.92 8.73
CA GLU A 239 -16.68 -28.01 9.92
C GLU A 239 -17.62 -26.81 9.94
N PRO A 240 -18.89 -26.95 9.51
CA PRO A 240 -19.81 -25.83 9.43
C PRO A 240 -20.23 -25.37 10.83
N VAL A 241 -20.12 -24.07 11.09
CA VAL A 241 -20.72 -23.47 12.28
C VAL A 241 -22.21 -23.33 12.03
N VAL A 242 -23.02 -24.13 12.73
CA VAL A 242 -24.48 -23.96 12.75
C VAL A 242 -24.78 -22.73 13.59
N VAL A 243 -25.10 -21.62 12.92
CA VAL A 243 -25.54 -20.40 13.61
C VAL A 243 -27.04 -20.51 13.85
N ASP A 244 -27.45 -20.74 15.09
CA ASP A 244 -28.87 -20.65 15.46
C ASP A 244 -29.30 -19.18 15.35
N ASN A 245 -30.31 -18.89 14.54
CA ASN A 245 -30.69 -17.52 14.17
C ASN A 245 -31.34 -16.72 15.33
N GLY A 246 -31.20 -17.17 16.58
CA GLY A 246 -31.90 -16.66 17.75
C GLY A 246 -31.05 -15.96 18.82
N THR A 247 -29.71 -15.93 18.73
CA THR A 247 -28.87 -15.34 19.81
C THR A 247 -27.79 -14.36 19.30
N PRO A 248 -27.58 -13.19 19.95
CA PRO A 248 -26.55 -12.23 19.56
C PRO A 248 -25.14 -12.82 19.71
N LYS A 249 -24.27 -12.60 18.72
CA LYS A 249 -22.89 -13.11 18.69
C LYS A 249 -22.08 -12.66 19.92
N GLU A 250 -21.74 -13.60 20.79
CA GLU A 250 -20.72 -13.40 21.83
C GLU A 250 -19.33 -13.37 21.18
N ARG A 251 -18.47 -12.43 21.59
CA ARG A 251 -17.11 -12.29 21.05
C ARG A 251 -16.29 -13.51 21.44
N VAL A 252 -15.97 -14.37 20.47
CA VAL A 252 -15.04 -15.49 20.65
C VAL A 252 -13.67 -14.93 21.00
N SER A 253 -13.21 -15.21 22.22
CA SER A 253 -11.86 -14.87 22.68
C SER A 253 -10.86 -15.94 22.20
N PRO A 254 -9.59 -15.58 21.93
CA PRO A 254 -8.57 -16.56 21.54
C PRO A 254 -8.42 -17.67 22.59
N PRO A 255 -8.18 -18.94 22.18
CA PRO A 255 -8.07 -20.05 23.12
C PRO A 255 -6.86 -19.87 24.06
N GLU A 256 -7.11 -19.98 25.37
CA GLU A 256 -6.18 -19.70 26.48
C GLU A 256 -5.00 -20.69 26.59
N ASN A 257 -4.96 -21.74 25.77
CA ASN A 257 -3.98 -22.83 25.87
C ASN A 257 -2.90 -22.82 24.77
N MET A 258 -2.22 -21.68 24.57
CA MET A 258 -0.93 -21.65 23.84
C MET A 258 0.14 -20.79 24.53
N ALA A 259 0.04 -20.62 25.86
CA ALA A 259 1.06 -19.98 26.68
C ALA A 259 1.56 -20.94 27.78
N SER A 260 2.11 -22.09 27.41
CA SER A 260 3.06 -22.84 28.27
C SER A 260 3.62 -24.09 27.57
N LYS A 261 4.83 -23.96 27.04
CA LYS A 261 6.00 -24.80 27.39
C LYS A 261 7.24 -24.28 26.68
#